data_AF-A0A0E3S1V3-F1
#
_entry.id   AF-A0A0E3S1V3-F1
#
_cell.length_a   1.000
_cell.length_b   1.000
_cell.length_c   1.000
_cell.angle_alpha   90.00
_cell.angle_beta   90.00
_cell.angle_gamma   90.00
#
_symmetry.space_group_name_H-M   'P 1'
#
loop_
_entity.id
_entity.type
_entity.pdbx_description
1 polymer ?
#
loop_
_entity_poly.entity_id
_entity_poly.type
_entity_poly.pdbx_seq_one_letter_code
_entity_poly.pdbx_strand_id
1 'polypeptide(L)'
;MALIGKLIMKQDIRLTKTILGCCMSTVEERDLAEVRMIEEGFRKAYDGDAKGVADAFSSLRDFAVQLIHMDITAEYELDAKALIIAMGDIGRVTAEKGMEIASIASVRSLGEVAFAAADQKRESLALKALSGLGNLALEFAGKSMDAVARNAAESLGNFGKESARAKMEVLASLSETYLMQLARKAMDENLSETWTAAVNFLGEIGASSAEQEMEDSAVGAAILLEELGTAAAREKNEPQLKVVIQVLEKLGKELYRQGSKNALVQTVWALETLRVLALEYEMETAVETGKLALESLSTAGILDEEQNLERFQEIMELHQHIIRKS
;
A
#
# COMPACT_ATOMS: atom_id res chain seq x y z
N MET A 1 -5.11 -1.68 -28.41
CA MET A 1 -5.08 -2.38 -29.73
C MET A 1 -5.66 -3.79 -29.67
N ALA A 2 -5.32 -4.63 -28.68
CA ALA A 2 -5.90 -5.98 -28.54
C ALA A 2 -7.42 -6.01 -28.25
N LEU A 3 -7.96 -5.01 -27.51
CA LEU A 3 -9.39 -4.89 -27.22
C LEU A 3 -10.24 -4.61 -28.47
N ILE A 4 -9.74 -3.78 -29.40
CA ILE A 4 -10.42 -3.41 -30.64
C ILE A 4 -10.46 -4.61 -31.61
N GLY A 5 -9.40 -5.42 -31.62
CA GLY A 5 -9.36 -6.67 -32.40
C GLY A 5 -10.44 -7.69 -31.98
N LYS A 6 -10.72 -7.81 -30.66
CA LYS A 6 -11.83 -8.65 -30.15
C LYS A 6 -13.21 -8.10 -30.51
N LEU A 7 -13.36 -6.77 -30.62
CA LEU A 7 -14.62 -6.10 -30.99
C LEU A 7 -15.01 -6.34 -32.44
N ILE A 8 -14.04 -6.29 -33.37
CA ILE A 8 -14.28 -6.50 -34.81
C ILE A 8 -14.62 -7.97 -35.10
N MET A 9 -13.95 -8.91 -34.45
CA MET A 9 -14.24 -10.34 -34.62
C MET A 9 -15.60 -10.76 -34.02
N LYS A 10 -16.08 -10.09 -32.96
CA LYS A 10 -17.40 -10.37 -32.34
C LYS A 10 -18.58 -9.77 -33.12
N GLN A 11 -18.39 -8.71 -33.91
CA GLN A 11 -19.45 -8.15 -34.76
C GLN A 11 -19.81 -9.07 -35.93
N ASP A 12 -18.84 -9.76 -36.54
CA ASP A 12 -19.10 -10.73 -37.62
C ASP A 12 -19.88 -11.97 -37.15
N ILE A 13 -19.68 -12.38 -35.89
CA ILE A 13 -20.44 -13.49 -35.28
C ILE A 13 -21.89 -13.08 -34.97
N ARG A 14 -22.16 -11.79 -34.70
CA ARG A 14 -23.54 -11.30 -34.46
C ARG A 14 -24.41 -11.35 -35.71
N LEU A 15 -23.85 -11.10 -36.89
CA LEU A 15 -24.57 -11.15 -38.17
C LEU A 15 -24.96 -12.57 -38.58
N THR A 16 -24.23 -13.59 -38.12
CA THR A 16 -24.55 -15.00 -38.38
C THR A 16 -25.53 -15.60 -37.35
N LYS A 17 -25.60 -15.08 -36.12
CA LYS A 17 -26.51 -15.57 -35.06
C LYS A 17 -27.96 -15.08 -35.15
N THR A 18 -28.28 -14.04 -35.93
CA THR A 18 -29.68 -13.58 -36.08
C THR A 18 -30.57 -14.57 -36.86
N ILE A 19 -30.00 -15.60 -37.50
CA ILE A 19 -30.74 -16.56 -38.35
C ILE A 19 -30.98 -17.92 -37.66
N LEU A 20 -30.34 -18.25 -36.53
CA LEU A 20 -30.64 -19.46 -35.77
C LEU A 20 -30.88 -19.14 -34.30
N GLY A 21 -32.15 -19.24 -33.87
CA GLY A 21 -32.49 -19.33 -32.46
C GLY A 21 -31.82 -20.54 -31.84
N CYS A 22 -30.86 -20.31 -30.94
CA CYS A 22 -30.20 -21.39 -30.22
C CYS A 22 -29.76 -20.90 -28.84
N CYS A 23 -29.98 -21.75 -27.84
CA CYS A 23 -29.67 -21.57 -26.43
C CYS A 23 -28.30 -20.94 -26.21
N MET A 24 -28.27 -19.79 -25.55
CA MET A 24 -27.02 -19.23 -25.02
C MET A 24 -26.45 -20.20 -23.98
N SER A 25 -25.16 -20.50 -24.07
CA SER A 25 -24.48 -21.23 -23.00
C SER A 25 -24.33 -20.32 -21.78
N THR A 26 -24.27 -20.90 -20.59
CA THR A 26 -24.07 -20.16 -19.33
C THR A 26 -22.80 -19.30 -19.33
N VAL A 27 -21.80 -19.69 -20.13
CA VAL A 27 -20.56 -18.95 -20.36
C VAL A 27 -20.81 -17.69 -21.20
N GLU A 28 -21.59 -17.77 -22.28
CA GLU A 28 -21.92 -16.60 -23.12
C GLU A 28 -22.78 -15.56 -22.37
N GLU A 29 -23.65 -15.99 -21.46
CA GLU A 29 -24.42 -15.08 -20.61
C GLU A 29 -23.57 -14.36 -19.57
N ARG A 30 -22.59 -15.06 -18.98
CA ARG A 30 -21.67 -14.50 -17.99
C ARG A 30 -20.74 -13.46 -18.61
N ASP A 31 -20.11 -13.76 -19.74
CA ASP A 31 -19.26 -12.82 -20.48
C ASP A 31 -20.02 -11.52 -20.81
N LEU A 32 -21.31 -11.65 -21.14
CA LEU A 32 -22.17 -10.52 -21.45
C LEU A 32 -22.53 -9.71 -20.19
N ALA A 33 -22.64 -10.36 -19.03
CA ALA A 33 -22.88 -9.69 -17.75
C ALA A 33 -21.64 -8.90 -17.29
N GLU A 34 -20.44 -9.49 -17.40
CA GLU A 34 -19.16 -8.83 -17.07
C GLU A 34 -19.02 -7.51 -17.83
N VAL A 35 -19.09 -7.58 -19.16
CA VAL A 35 -18.90 -6.43 -20.05
C VAL A 35 -19.91 -5.33 -19.75
N ARG A 36 -21.17 -5.69 -19.52
CA ARG A 36 -22.22 -4.71 -19.19
C ARG A 36 -21.97 -4.00 -17.87
N MET A 37 -21.47 -4.69 -16.84
CA MET A 37 -21.14 -4.05 -15.56
C MET A 37 -19.98 -3.08 -15.70
N ILE A 38 -18.95 -3.44 -16.48
CA ILE A 38 -17.80 -2.57 -16.76
C ILE A 38 -18.25 -1.34 -17.54
N GLU A 39 -19.01 -1.52 -18.63
CA GLU A 39 -19.52 -0.42 -19.45
C GLU A 39 -20.39 0.54 -18.64
N GLU A 40 -21.25 -0.01 -17.78
CA GLU A 40 -22.10 0.79 -16.90
C GLU A 40 -21.28 1.58 -15.87
N GLY A 41 -20.26 0.96 -15.27
CA GLY A 41 -19.34 1.64 -14.35
C GLY A 41 -18.63 2.83 -14.99
N PHE A 42 -18.08 2.64 -16.20
CA PHE A 42 -17.46 3.74 -16.95
C PHE A 42 -18.47 4.82 -17.33
N ARG A 43 -19.65 4.44 -17.84
CA ARG A 43 -20.68 5.39 -18.25
C ARG A 43 -21.06 6.30 -17.09
N LYS A 44 -21.36 5.72 -15.93
CA LYS A 44 -21.70 6.50 -14.72
C LYS A 44 -20.54 7.38 -14.24
N ALA A 45 -19.30 6.89 -14.35
CA ALA A 45 -18.12 7.69 -14.01
C ALA A 45 -17.98 8.88 -14.95
N TYR A 46 -18.15 8.70 -16.26
CA TYR A 46 -18.13 9.80 -17.22
C TYR A 46 -19.28 10.78 -17.02
N ASP A 47 -20.47 10.30 -16.65
CA ASP A 47 -21.65 11.10 -16.33
C ASP A 47 -21.52 11.86 -14.98
N GLY A 48 -20.53 11.53 -14.15
CA GLY A 48 -20.33 12.14 -12.83
C GLY A 48 -21.29 11.64 -11.75
N ASP A 49 -21.95 10.50 -11.96
CA ASP A 49 -22.89 9.89 -11.01
C ASP A 49 -22.13 9.13 -9.91
N ALA A 50 -21.70 9.84 -8.87
CA ALA A 50 -20.87 9.26 -7.80
C ALA A 50 -21.53 8.09 -7.07
N LYS A 51 -22.84 8.19 -6.82
CA LYS A 51 -23.58 7.11 -6.17
C LYS A 51 -23.70 5.91 -7.08
N GLY A 52 -24.06 6.13 -8.34
CA GLY A 52 -24.22 5.04 -9.27
C GLY A 52 -22.88 4.33 -9.59
N VAL A 53 -21.75 5.04 -9.57
CA VAL A 53 -20.42 4.41 -9.67
C VAL A 53 -20.12 3.57 -8.42
N ALA A 54 -20.47 4.04 -7.21
CA ALA A 54 -20.31 3.24 -5.99
C ALA A 54 -21.14 1.94 -6.03
N ASP A 55 -22.35 1.99 -6.57
CA ASP A 55 -23.18 0.79 -6.80
C ASP A 55 -22.54 -0.16 -7.84
N ALA A 56 -21.93 0.41 -8.89
CA ALA A 56 -21.20 -0.36 -9.89
C ALA A 56 -19.97 -1.06 -9.29
N PHE A 57 -19.22 -0.39 -8.42
CA PHE A 57 -18.10 -1.00 -7.68
C PHE A 57 -18.55 -2.17 -6.81
N SER A 58 -19.68 -2.04 -6.11
CA SER A 58 -20.24 -3.15 -5.32
C SER A 58 -20.54 -4.37 -6.19
N SER A 59 -21.13 -4.15 -7.37
CA SER A 59 -21.46 -5.22 -8.31
C SER A 59 -20.22 -5.88 -8.91
N LEU A 60 -19.24 -5.07 -9.33
CA LEU A 60 -17.96 -5.55 -9.87
C LEU A 60 -17.18 -6.36 -8.82
N ARG A 61 -17.14 -5.88 -7.58
CA ARG A 61 -16.52 -6.59 -6.45
C ARG A 61 -17.17 -7.94 -6.23
N ASP A 62 -18.49 -7.97 -6.07
CA ASP A 62 -19.21 -9.22 -5.76
C ASP A 62 -18.96 -10.27 -6.84
N PHE A 63 -18.92 -9.82 -8.09
CA PHE A 63 -18.65 -10.73 -9.20
C PHE A 63 -17.18 -11.19 -9.24
N ALA A 64 -16.21 -10.30 -9.01
CA ALA A 64 -14.80 -10.70 -8.92
C ALA A 64 -14.56 -11.69 -7.76
N VAL A 65 -15.19 -11.44 -6.59
CA VAL A 65 -15.13 -12.35 -5.43
C VAL A 65 -15.77 -13.69 -5.77
N GLN A 66 -16.90 -13.71 -6.47
CA GLN A 66 -17.51 -14.96 -6.94
C GLN A 66 -16.53 -15.76 -7.80
N LEU A 67 -15.88 -15.14 -8.79
CA LEU A 67 -14.91 -15.82 -9.67
C LEU A 67 -13.69 -16.34 -8.89
N ILE A 68 -13.24 -15.62 -7.86
CA ILE A 68 -12.14 -16.04 -6.98
C ILE A 68 -12.49 -17.35 -6.23
N HIS A 69 -13.75 -17.53 -5.85
CA HIS A 69 -14.25 -18.70 -5.12
C HIS A 69 -14.63 -19.88 -6.02
N MET A 70 -14.67 -19.68 -7.35
CA MET A 70 -14.90 -20.77 -8.31
C MET A 70 -13.61 -21.56 -8.56
N ASP A 71 -13.76 -22.74 -9.17
CA ASP A 71 -12.64 -23.60 -9.56
C ASP A 71 -11.57 -22.85 -10.35
N ILE A 72 -10.31 -23.18 -10.11
CA ILE A 72 -9.17 -22.52 -10.76
C ILE A 72 -9.12 -22.96 -12.22
N THR A 73 -9.70 -22.15 -13.10
CA THR A 73 -9.60 -22.28 -14.55
C THR A 73 -8.89 -21.07 -15.14
N ALA A 74 -8.22 -21.24 -16.28
CA ALA A 74 -7.58 -20.12 -16.97
C ALA A 74 -8.57 -19.02 -17.36
N GLU A 75 -9.82 -19.40 -17.67
CA GLU A 75 -10.90 -18.48 -18.00
C GLU A 75 -11.28 -17.60 -16.80
N TYR A 76 -11.60 -18.20 -15.65
CA TYR A 76 -12.04 -17.43 -14.47
C TYR A 76 -10.92 -16.57 -13.88
N GLU A 77 -9.67 -17.03 -14.00
CA GLU A 77 -8.50 -16.25 -13.64
C GLU A 77 -8.35 -15.00 -14.53
N LEU A 78 -8.61 -15.12 -15.84
CA LEU A 78 -8.55 -13.99 -16.77
C LEU A 78 -9.72 -13.02 -16.57
N ASP A 79 -10.93 -13.53 -16.36
CA ASP A 79 -12.13 -12.72 -16.11
C ASP A 79 -11.98 -11.93 -14.79
N ALA A 80 -11.51 -12.57 -13.72
CA ALA A 80 -11.23 -11.88 -12.45
C ALA A 80 -10.15 -10.79 -12.61
N LYS A 81 -9.09 -11.06 -13.39
CA LYS A 81 -8.06 -10.05 -13.70
C LYS A 81 -8.64 -8.89 -14.50
N ALA A 82 -9.51 -9.14 -15.47
CA ALA A 82 -10.16 -8.12 -16.27
C ALA A 82 -11.04 -7.21 -15.40
N LEU A 83 -11.83 -7.78 -14.49
CA LEU A 83 -12.64 -7.03 -13.53
C LEU A 83 -11.78 -6.17 -12.60
N ILE A 84 -10.69 -6.72 -12.03
CA ILE A 84 -9.77 -5.96 -11.18
C ILE A 84 -9.17 -4.76 -11.93
N ILE A 85 -8.76 -4.97 -13.19
CA ILE A 85 -8.22 -3.88 -14.03
C ILE A 85 -9.30 -2.82 -14.29
N ALA A 86 -10.52 -3.24 -14.65
CA ALA A 86 -11.62 -2.32 -14.90
C ALA A 86 -11.98 -1.50 -13.66
N MET A 87 -11.98 -2.11 -12.47
CA MET A 87 -12.18 -1.39 -11.21
C MET A 87 -11.10 -0.32 -10.99
N GLY A 88 -9.83 -0.63 -11.28
CA GLY A 88 -8.74 0.34 -11.22
C GLY A 88 -8.89 1.49 -12.22
N ASP A 89 -9.28 1.19 -13.46
CA ASP A 89 -9.46 2.22 -14.49
C ASP A 89 -10.69 3.11 -14.22
N ILE A 90 -11.80 2.56 -13.74
CA ILE A 90 -12.96 3.34 -13.29
C ILE A 90 -12.58 4.22 -12.10
N GLY A 91 -11.81 3.69 -11.13
CA GLY A 91 -11.33 4.45 -9.97
C GLY A 91 -10.43 5.63 -10.36
N ARG A 92 -9.66 5.50 -11.44
CA ARG A 92 -8.88 6.62 -11.98
C ARG A 92 -9.79 7.72 -12.51
N VAL A 93 -10.86 7.37 -13.22
CA VAL A 93 -11.85 8.35 -13.71
C VAL A 93 -12.56 9.05 -12.54
N THR A 94 -12.84 8.35 -11.43
CA THR A 94 -13.42 8.99 -10.23
C THR A 94 -12.45 9.97 -9.58
N ALA A 95 -11.15 9.67 -9.56
CA ALA A 95 -10.11 10.59 -9.10
C ALA A 95 -10.05 11.85 -9.97
N GLU A 96 -10.01 11.69 -11.29
CA GLU A 96 -9.99 12.79 -12.27
C GLU A 96 -11.19 13.74 -12.12
N LYS A 97 -12.34 13.21 -11.71
CA LYS A 97 -13.57 13.98 -11.52
C LYS A 97 -13.80 14.45 -10.09
N GLY A 98 -12.88 14.16 -9.16
CA GLY A 98 -13.03 14.52 -7.75
C GLY A 98 -14.23 13.85 -7.07
N MET A 99 -14.63 12.66 -7.54
CA MET A 99 -15.80 11.95 -7.03
C MET A 99 -15.42 11.17 -5.76
N GLU A 100 -15.39 11.85 -4.62
CA GLU A 100 -14.87 11.32 -3.35
C GLU A 100 -15.55 10.02 -2.91
N ILE A 101 -16.89 9.99 -2.88
CA ILE A 101 -17.67 8.80 -2.49
C ILE A 101 -17.35 7.59 -3.38
N ALA A 102 -17.30 7.82 -4.70
CA ALA A 102 -17.01 6.77 -5.68
C ALA A 102 -15.55 6.29 -5.55
N SER A 103 -14.64 7.20 -5.24
CA SER A 103 -13.23 6.90 -5.05
C SER A 103 -13.00 6.04 -3.79
N ILE A 104 -13.66 6.36 -2.68
CA ILE A 104 -13.66 5.51 -1.47
C ILE A 104 -14.25 4.12 -1.78
N ALA A 105 -15.33 4.06 -2.56
CA ALA A 105 -15.90 2.78 -2.98
C ALA A 105 -14.92 1.93 -3.82
N SER A 106 -14.12 2.57 -4.67
CA SER A 106 -13.08 1.89 -5.47
C SER A 106 -11.99 1.28 -4.60
N VAL A 107 -11.48 2.03 -3.61
CA VAL A 107 -10.46 1.61 -2.63
C VAL A 107 -10.96 0.38 -1.89
N ARG A 108 -12.14 0.50 -1.27
CA ARG A 108 -12.75 -0.56 -0.49
C ARG A 108 -12.95 -1.83 -1.32
N SER A 109 -13.49 -1.68 -2.52
CA SER A 109 -13.81 -2.82 -3.38
C SER A 109 -12.56 -3.57 -3.83
N LEU A 110 -11.49 -2.87 -4.22
CA LEU A 110 -10.22 -3.50 -4.56
C LEU A 110 -9.54 -4.15 -3.34
N GLY A 111 -9.62 -3.52 -2.18
CA GLY A 111 -9.13 -4.11 -0.92
C GLY A 111 -9.86 -5.41 -0.58
N GLU A 112 -11.20 -5.42 -0.65
CA GLU A 112 -12.02 -6.62 -0.40
C GLU A 112 -11.71 -7.75 -1.41
N VAL A 113 -11.48 -7.42 -2.69
CA VAL A 113 -11.05 -8.40 -3.71
C VAL A 113 -9.65 -8.93 -3.41
N ALA A 114 -8.72 -8.07 -2.98
CA ALA A 114 -7.37 -8.50 -2.60
C ALA A 114 -7.41 -9.49 -1.42
N PHE A 115 -8.22 -9.21 -0.39
CA PHE A 115 -8.42 -10.11 0.75
C PHE A 115 -9.00 -11.45 0.33
N ALA A 116 -10.09 -11.43 -0.44
CA ALA A 116 -10.71 -12.67 -0.93
C ALA A 116 -9.73 -13.53 -1.74
N ALA A 117 -8.91 -12.89 -2.59
CA ALA A 117 -7.91 -13.59 -3.39
C ALA A 117 -6.79 -14.19 -2.51
N ALA A 118 -6.31 -13.45 -1.52
CA ALA A 118 -5.28 -13.94 -0.58
C ALA A 118 -5.79 -15.13 0.24
N ASP A 119 -7.01 -15.04 0.78
CA ASP A 119 -7.65 -16.11 1.54
C ASP A 119 -7.83 -17.39 0.72
N GLN A 120 -8.15 -17.25 -0.57
CA GLN A 120 -8.24 -18.37 -1.51
C GLN A 120 -6.89 -18.81 -2.08
N LYS A 121 -5.77 -18.28 -1.57
CA LYS A 121 -4.40 -18.56 -2.06
C LYS A 121 -4.22 -18.29 -3.56
N ARG A 122 -5.02 -17.37 -4.10
CA ARG A 122 -4.95 -16.88 -5.49
C ARG A 122 -3.99 -15.71 -5.57
N GLU A 123 -2.72 -15.96 -5.27
CA GLU A 123 -1.68 -14.93 -5.09
C GLU A 123 -1.57 -13.97 -6.29
N SER A 124 -1.68 -14.49 -7.53
CA SER A 124 -1.65 -13.63 -8.72
C SER A 124 -2.80 -12.62 -8.79
N LEU A 125 -3.99 -12.98 -8.29
CA LEU A 125 -5.15 -12.09 -8.22
C LEU A 125 -5.00 -11.09 -7.06
N ALA A 126 -4.52 -11.56 -5.91
CA ALA A 126 -4.24 -10.71 -4.74
C ALA A 126 -3.23 -9.62 -5.08
N LEU A 127 -2.11 -9.99 -5.72
CA LEU A 127 -1.10 -9.03 -6.21
C LEU A 127 -1.69 -8.02 -7.19
N LYS A 128 -2.56 -8.47 -8.10
CA LYS A 128 -3.17 -7.60 -9.10
C LYS A 128 -4.13 -6.59 -8.46
N ALA A 129 -4.96 -7.04 -7.52
CA ALA A 129 -5.90 -6.19 -6.79
C ALA A 129 -5.17 -5.19 -5.88
N LEU A 130 -4.16 -5.65 -5.14
CA LEU A 130 -3.33 -4.80 -4.30
C LEU A 130 -2.57 -3.75 -5.13
N SER A 131 -2.04 -4.14 -6.31
CA SER A 131 -1.41 -3.18 -7.23
C SER A 131 -2.39 -2.14 -7.76
N GLY A 132 -3.63 -2.56 -8.06
CA GLY A 132 -4.70 -1.63 -8.45
C GLY A 132 -5.00 -0.62 -7.34
N LEU A 133 -5.13 -1.11 -6.10
CA LEU A 133 -5.35 -0.29 -4.91
C LEU A 133 -4.20 0.70 -4.69
N GLY A 134 -2.96 0.22 -4.73
CA GLY A 134 -1.77 1.06 -4.55
C GLY A 134 -1.66 2.16 -5.61
N ASN A 135 -1.88 1.83 -6.88
CA ASN A 135 -1.88 2.83 -7.96
C ASN A 135 -2.99 3.88 -7.78
N LEU A 136 -4.18 3.48 -7.34
CA LEU A 136 -5.24 4.44 -7.03
C LEU A 136 -4.89 5.33 -5.84
N ALA A 137 -4.25 4.79 -4.80
CA ALA A 137 -3.78 5.57 -3.67
C ALA A 137 -2.88 6.74 -4.12
N LEU A 138 -1.93 6.44 -5.02
CA LEU A 138 -1.03 7.44 -5.62
C LEU A 138 -1.79 8.44 -6.51
N GLU A 139 -2.78 7.99 -7.27
CA GLU A 139 -3.62 8.87 -8.09
C GLU A 139 -4.41 9.85 -7.21
N PHE A 140 -5.07 9.36 -6.15
CA PHE A 140 -5.83 10.21 -5.23
C PHE A 140 -4.94 11.25 -4.54
N ALA A 141 -3.74 10.84 -4.13
CA ALA A 141 -2.75 11.78 -3.59
C ALA A 141 -2.34 12.83 -4.64
N GLY A 142 -2.09 12.42 -5.89
CA GLY A 142 -1.79 13.34 -6.99
C GLY A 142 -2.94 14.25 -7.42
N LYS A 143 -4.18 13.96 -6.98
CA LYS A 143 -5.35 14.85 -7.12
C LYS A 143 -5.66 15.63 -5.84
N SER A 144 -4.76 15.62 -4.87
CA SER A 144 -4.91 16.26 -3.55
C SER A 144 -6.16 15.82 -2.78
N MET A 145 -6.61 14.59 -3.01
CA MET A 145 -7.78 14.01 -2.33
C MET A 145 -7.34 13.34 -1.01
N ASP A 146 -6.89 14.13 -0.03
CA ASP A 146 -6.24 13.64 1.21
C ASP A 146 -7.09 12.58 1.93
N ALA A 147 -8.39 12.83 2.13
CA ALA A 147 -9.27 11.89 2.81
C ALA A 147 -9.37 10.52 2.11
N VAL A 148 -9.36 10.50 0.77
CA VAL A 148 -9.42 9.27 -0.03
C VAL A 148 -8.06 8.56 -0.04
N ALA A 149 -6.98 9.33 -0.22
CA ALA A 149 -5.62 8.79 -0.20
C ALA A 149 -5.28 8.18 1.18
N ARG A 150 -5.72 8.83 2.28
CA ARG A 150 -5.66 8.29 3.64
C ARG A 150 -6.44 6.98 3.77
N ASN A 151 -7.66 6.92 3.22
CA ASN A 151 -8.44 5.67 3.24
C ASN A 151 -7.77 4.55 2.44
N ALA A 152 -7.09 4.89 1.33
CA ALA A 152 -6.28 3.94 0.60
C ALA A 152 -5.05 3.47 1.42
N ALA A 153 -4.39 4.37 2.15
CA ALA A 153 -3.32 4.01 3.08
C ALA A 153 -3.80 3.04 4.18
N GLU A 154 -4.98 3.27 4.74
CA GLU A 154 -5.62 2.36 5.70
C GLU A 154 -5.88 0.98 5.10
N SER A 155 -6.40 0.93 3.87
CA SER A 155 -6.65 -0.34 3.18
C SER A 155 -5.35 -1.10 2.90
N LEU A 156 -4.32 -0.43 2.39
CA LEU A 156 -2.98 -0.99 2.14
C LEU A 156 -2.33 -1.51 3.42
N GLY A 157 -2.39 -0.71 4.50
CA GLY A 157 -1.80 -1.02 5.79
C GLY A 157 -2.47 -2.20 6.48
N ASN A 158 -3.80 -2.23 6.51
CA ASN A 158 -4.53 -3.37 7.05
C ASN A 158 -4.24 -4.66 6.24
N PHE A 159 -4.23 -4.57 4.91
CA PHE A 159 -3.89 -5.71 4.07
C PHE A 159 -2.46 -6.20 4.30
N GLY A 160 -1.49 -5.28 4.45
CA GLY A 160 -0.10 -5.63 4.73
C GLY A 160 0.08 -6.30 6.09
N LYS A 161 -0.62 -5.83 7.13
CA LYS A 161 -0.60 -6.45 8.47
C LYS A 161 -1.15 -7.87 8.45
N GLU A 162 -2.30 -8.07 7.81
CA GLU A 162 -2.88 -9.42 7.67
C GLU A 162 -1.99 -10.32 6.81
N SER A 163 -1.37 -9.79 5.74
CA SER A 163 -0.41 -10.53 4.93
C SER A 163 0.82 -10.96 5.74
N ALA A 164 1.37 -10.07 6.57
CA ALA A 164 2.47 -10.38 7.47
C ALA A 164 2.06 -11.48 8.48
N ARG A 165 0.89 -11.35 9.11
CA ARG A 165 0.32 -12.38 10.02
C ARG A 165 0.14 -13.74 9.35
N ALA A 166 -0.22 -13.74 8.06
CA ALA A 166 -0.35 -14.94 7.25
C ALA A 166 0.97 -15.45 6.63
N LYS A 167 2.11 -14.81 6.94
CA LYS A 167 3.44 -15.09 6.36
C LYS A 167 3.47 -14.99 4.82
N MET A 168 2.65 -14.10 4.26
CA MET A 168 2.62 -13.78 2.83
C MET A 168 3.57 -12.62 2.53
N GLU A 169 4.86 -12.92 2.55
CA GLU A 169 5.95 -11.92 2.47
C GLU A 169 5.82 -10.98 1.26
N VAL A 170 5.60 -11.53 0.06
CA VAL A 170 5.49 -10.73 -1.17
C VAL A 170 4.34 -9.72 -1.08
N LEU A 171 3.22 -10.11 -0.49
CA LEU A 171 2.04 -9.24 -0.33
C LEU A 171 2.26 -8.18 0.75
N ALA A 172 2.88 -8.54 1.88
CA ALA A 172 3.26 -7.60 2.93
C ALA A 172 4.23 -6.54 2.40
N SER A 173 5.30 -6.96 1.72
CA SER A 173 6.29 -6.04 1.13
C SER A 173 5.73 -5.17 0.01
N LEU A 174 4.75 -5.67 -0.76
CA LEU A 174 4.06 -4.84 -1.75
C LEU A 174 3.23 -3.74 -1.08
N SER A 175 2.53 -4.06 0.01
CA SER A 175 1.82 -3.04 0.81
C SER A 175 2.79 -1.99 1.36
N GLU A 176 3.91 -2.39 1.94
CA GLU A 176 4.95 -1.47 2.44
C GLU A 176 5.48 -0.55 1.33
N THR A 177 5.77 -1.12 0.17
CA THR A 177 6.25 -0.38 -1.00
C THR A 177 5.24 0.70 -1.42
N TYR A 178 3.95 0.38 -1.48
CA TYR A 178 2.93 1.36 -1.84
C TYR A 178 2.72 2.42 -0.75
N LEU A 179 2.78 2.05 0.53
CA LEU A 179 2.71 3.02 1.63
C LEU A 179 3.89 3.98 1.60
N MET A 180 5.10 3.50 1.32
CA MET A 180 6.28 4.34 1.14
C MET A 180 6.09 5.36 0.00
N GLN A 181 5.69 4.88 -1.18
CA GLN A 181 5.43 5.75 -2.33
C GLN A 181 4.31 6.76 -2.05
N LEU A 182 3.27 6.34 -1.34
CA LEU A 182 2.16 7.19 -0.94
C LEU A 182 2.59 8.26 0.07
N ALA A 183 3.41 7.90 1.05
CA ALA A 183 3.95 8.86 2.01
C ALA A 183 4.83 9.92 1.30
N ARG A 184 5.68 9.50 0.35
CA ARG A 184 6.45 10.44 -0.48
C ARG A 184 5.54 11.37 -1.28
N LYS A 185 4.54 10.81 -1.96
CA LYS A 185 3.58 11.59 -2.73
C LYS A 185 2.77 12.55 -1.84
N ALA A 186 2.39 12.12 -0.65
CA ALA A 186 1.68 12.94 0.33
C ALA A 186 2.55 14.07 0.87
N MET A 187 3.87 13.87 1.00
CA MET A 187 4.82 14.93 1.33
C MET A 187 4.85 16.00 0.22
N ASP A 188 5.03 15.59 -1.04
CA ASP A 188 5.04 16.49 -2.21
C ASP A 188 3.75 17.33 -2.33
N GLU A 189 2.61 16.71 -2.01
CA GLU A 189 1.27 17.29 -2.18
C GLU A 189 0.71 17.91 -0.88
N ASN A 190 1.50 17.98 0.20
CA ASN A 190 1.11 18.50 1.52
C ASN A 190 -0.12 17.83 2.16
N LEU A 191 -0.28 16.51 1.97
CA LEU A 191 -1.38 15.69 2.47
C LEU A 191 -1.05 15.08 3.84
N SER A 192 -1.18 15.90 4.88
CA SER A 192 -0.71 15.56 6.22
C SER A 192 -1.36 14.31 6.83
N GLU A 193 -2.65 14.07 6.56
CA GLU A 193 -3.35 12.92 7.12
C GLU A 193 -2.93 11.63 6.42
N THR A 194 -2.84 11.65 5.09
CA THR A 194 -2.33 10.54 4.28
C THR A 194 -0.90 10.18 4.67
N TRP A 195 -0.03 11.19 4.79
CA TRP A 195 1.36 11.00 5.18
C TRP A 195 1.46 10.31 6.55
N THR A 196 0.71 10.81 7.54
CA THR A 196 0.71 10.26 8.90
C THR A 196 0.17 8.82 8.92
N ALA A 197 -0.90 8.54 8.18
CA ALA A 197 -1.46 7.19 8.08
C ALA A 197 -0.45 6.22 7.46
N ALA A 198 0.18 6.60 6.34
CA ALA A 198 1.12 5.73 5.63
C ALA A 198 2.35 5.39 6.49
N VAL A 199 2.94 6.37 7.17
CA VAL A 199 4.09 6.16 8.08
C VAL A 199 3.71 5.25 9.25
N ASN A 200 2.55 5.47 9.88
CA ASN A 200 2.09 4.63 10.98
C ASN A 200 1.90 3.17 10.53
N PHE A 201 1.26 2.94 9.37
CA PHE A 201 1.03 1.59 8.88
C PHE A 201 2.32 0.87 8.50
N LEU A 202 3.35 1.56 8.00
CA LEU A 202 4.68 0.96 7.81
C LEU A 202 5.23 0.38 9.11
N GLY A 203 5.20 1.16 10.20
CA GLY A 203 5.63 0.67 11.52
C GLY A 203 4.78 -0.49 12.03
N GLU A 204 3.47 -0.49 11.79
CA GLU A 204 2.58 -1.58 12.22
C GLU A 204 2.77 -2.88 11.41
N ILE A 205 3.09 -2.79 10.12
CA ILE A 205 3.44 -3.96 9.30
C ILE A 205 4.78 -4.53 9.75
N GLY A 206 5.78 -3.67 10.01
CA GLY A 206 7.07 -4.09 10.55
C GLY A 206 6.93 -4.83 11.89
N ALA A 207 6.11 -4.30 12.80
CA ALA A 207 5.77 -4.95 14.07
C ALA A 207 5.09 -6.31 13.85
N SER A 208 4.08 -6.38 12.98
CA SER A 208 3.36 -7.63 12.66
C SER A 208 4.27 -8.66 12.00
N SER A 209 5.27 -8.23 11.22
CA SER A 209 6.26 -9.10 10.60
C SER A 209 7.19 -9.70 11.66
N ALA A 210 7.64 -8.89 12.62
CA ALA A 210 8.46 -9.38 13.72
C ALA A 210 7.72 -10.39 14.62
N GLU A 211 6.43 -10.15 14.91
CA GLU A 211 5.57 -11.13 15.60
C GLU A 211 5.51 -12.49 14.90
N GLN A 212 5.73 -12.53 13.58
CA GLN A 212 5.72 -13.74 12.76
C GLN A 212 7.11 -14.28 12.41
N GLU A 213 8.17 -13.79 13.07
CA GLU A 213 9.57 -14.15 12.83
C GLU A 213 10.05 -13.81 11.40
N MET A 214 9.37 -12.87 10.72
CA MET A 214 9.77 -12.34 9.41
C MET A 214 10.74 -11.18 9.59
N GLU A 215 11.95 -11.50 10.07
CA GLU A 215 12.94 -10.49 10.47
C GLU A 215 13.37 -9.58 9.30
N ASP A 216 13.54 -10.12 8.10
CA ASP A 216 13.90 -9.33 6.91
C ASP A 216 12.81 -8.31 6.54
N SER A 217 11.53 -8.68 6.64
CA SER A 217 10.42 -7.74 6.42
C SER A 217 10.37 -6.67 7.51
N ALA A 218 10.62 -7.04 8.77
CA ALA A 218 10.69 -6.07 9.87
C ALA A 218 11.87 -5.08 9.71
N VAL A 219 13.02 -5.55 9.23
CA VAL A 219 14.17 -4.70 8.83
C VAL A 219 13.77 -3.78 7.68
N GLY A 220 13.08 -4.31 6.67
CA GLY A 220 12.56 -3.53 5.54
C GLY A 220 11.70 -2.35 5.98
N ALA A 221 10.74 -2.56 6.88
CA ALA A 221 9.92 -1.49 7.43
C ALA A 221 10.74 -0.39 8.12
N ALA A 222 11.76 -0.76 8.89
CA ALA A 222 12.64 0.21 9.56
C ALA A 222 13.47 1.04 8.55
N ILE A 223 13.96 0.42 7.47
CA ILE A 223 14.67 1.11 6.37
C ILE A 223 13.74 2.10 5.68
N LEU A 224 12.51 1.70 5.34
CA LEU A 224 11.54 2.60 4.69
C LEU A 224 11.20 3.80 5.57
N LEU A 225 11.08 3.59 6.89
CA LEU A 225 10.88 4.68 7.86
C LEU A 225 12.09 5.61 7.92
N GLU A 226 13.32 5.10 7.95
CA GLU A 226 14.55 5.90 7.88
C GLU A 226 14.58 6.77 6.63
N GLU A 227 14.21 6.21 5.47
CA GLU A 227 14.15 6.94 4.21
C GLU A 227 13.12 8.10 4.25
N LEU A 228 11.95 7.88 4.85
CA LEU A 228 10.93 8.92 5.03
C LEU A 228 11.36 10.00 6.03
N GLY A 229 11.99 9.61 7.13
CA GLY A 229 12.53 10.56 8.10
C GLY A 229 13.63 11.41 7.47
N THR A 230 14.53 10.79 6.71
CA THR A 230 15.61 11.50 6.00
C THR A 230 15.04 12.51 5.00
N ALA A 231 13.94 12.15 4.32
CA ALA A 231 13.22 13.08 3.44
C ALA A 231 12.69 14.29 4.20
N ALA A 232 11.94 14.05 5.28
CA ALA A 232 11.36 15.10 6.11
C ALA A 232 12.44 16.03 6.68
N ALA A 233 13.58 15.46 7.12
CA ALA A 233 14.72 16.24 7.60
C ALA A 233 15.30 17.16 6.51
N ARG A 234 15.53 16.62 5.30
CA ARG A 234 16.07 17.39 4.16
C ARG A 234 15.15 18.51 3.69
N GLU A 235 13.84 18.29 3.77
CA GLU A 235 12.82 19.31 3.48
C GLU A 235 12.60 20.30 4.62
N LYS A 236 13.35 20.16 5.71
CA LYS A 236 13.21 20.96 6.92
C LYS A 236 11.83 20.84 7.59
N ASN A 237 11.15 19.71 7.39
CA ASN A 237 9.82 19.43 7.93
C ASN A 237 9.91 18.70 9.28
N GLU A 238 10.19 19.48 10.32
CA GLU A 238 10.34 18.97 11.69
C GLU A 238 9.10 18.21 12.22
N PRO A 239 7.83 18.65 11.99
CA PRO A 239 6.65 17.89 12.41
C PRO A 239 6.59 16.48 11.83
N GLN A 240 6.88 16.31 10.54
CA GLN A 240 6.91 15.00 9.90
C GLN A 240 8.07 14.15 10.41
N LEU A 241 9.26 14.73 10.56
CA LEU A 241 10.40 14.00 11.12
C LEU A 241 10.08 13.42 12.51
N LYS A 242 9.39 14.19 13.36
CA LYS A 242 8.98 13.73 14.69
C LYS A 242 8.04 12.53 14.66
N VAL A 243 7.08 12.51 13.73
CA VAL A 243 6.18 11.36 13.60
C VAL A 243 6.96 10.11 13.20
N VAL A 244 7.94 10.21 12.29
CA VAL A 244 8.79 9.07 11.93
C VAL A 244 9.58 8.58 13.15
N ILE A 245 10.18 9.48 13.92
CA ILE A 245 10.92 9.14 15.15
C ILE A 245 10.00 8.41 16.15
N GLN A 246 8.78 8.89 16.36
CA GLN A 246 7.81 8.26 17.25
C GLN A 246 7.37 6.88 16.76
N VAL A 247 7.21 6.70 15.44
CA VAL A 247 6.88 5.39 14.87
C VAL A 247 8.04 4.41 15.00
N LEU A 248 9.27 4.86 14.77
CA LEU A 248 10.48 4.05 15.00
C LEU A 248 10.63 3.68 16.49
N GLU A 249 10.34 4.59 17.42
CA GLU A 249 10.33 4.28 18.85
C GLU A 249 9.32 3.17 19.18
N LYS A 250 8.08 3.31 18.68
CA LYS A 250 7.02 2.31 18.87
C LYS A 250 7.42 0.96 18.27
N LEU A 251 7.97 0.97 17.05
CA LEU A 251 8.46 -0.24 16.38
C LEU A 251 9.58 -0.89 17.20
N GLY A 252 10.60 -0.13 17.62
CA GLY A 252 11.72 -0.65 18.41
C GLY A 252 11.29 -1.32 19.71
N LYS A 253 10.28 -0.74 20.41
CA LYS A 253 9.69 -1.37 21.60
C LYS A 253 9.06 -2.72 21.29
N GLU A 254 8.42 -2.85 20.13
CA GLU A 254 7.79 -4.09 19.73
C GLU A 254 8.82 -5.13 19.27
N LEU A 255 9.79 -4.72 18.44
CA LEU A 255 10.87 -5.59 17.98
C LEU A 255 11.66 -6.20 19.14
N TYR A 256 11.90 -5.42 20.20
CA TYR A 256 12.51 -5.94 21.42
C TYR A 256 11.67 -7.02 22.10
N ARG A 257 10.36 -6.79 22.26
CA ARG A 257 9.45 -7.78 22.85
C ARG A 257 9.42 -9.08 22.04
N GLN A 258 9.48 -8.96 20.72
CA GLN A 258 9.47 -10.10 19.80
C GLN A 258 10.85 -10.74 19.59
N GLY A 259 11.91 -10.18 20.18
CA GLY A 259 13.28 -10.71 20.03
C GLY A 259 13.88 -10.55 18.63
N SER A 260 13.36 -9.64 17.81
CA SER A 260 13.80 -9.37 16.43
C SER A 260 15.04 -8.47 16.44
N LYS A 261 16.22 -9.09 16.63
CA LYS A 261 17.47 -8.40 16.93
C LYS A 261 17.97 -7.52 15.78
N ASN A 262 17.96 -8.02 14.56
CA ASN A 262 18.49 -7.29 13.40
C ASN A 262 17.59 -6.09 13.08
N ALA A 263 16.27 -6.27 13.11
CA ALA A 263 15.32 -5.17 12.92
C ALA A 263 15.47 -4.12 14.03
N LEU A 264 15.71 -4.54 15.28
CA LEU A 264 15.91 -3.63 16.40
C LEU A 264 17.19 -2.80 16.23
N VAL A 265 18.30 -3.44 15.83
CA VAL A 265 19.55 -2.72 15.50
C VAL A 265 19.31 -1.70 14.39
N GLN A 266 18.60 -2.10 13.32
CA GLN A 266 18.25 -1.17 12.23
C GLN A 266 17.35 -0.02 12.71
N THR A 267 16.44 -0.26 13.64
CA THR A 267 15.55 0.77 14.18
C THR A 267 16.32 1.78 15.05
N VAL A 268 17.25 1.31 15.89
CA VAL A 268 18.13 2.19 16.67
C VAL A 268 19.04 2.99 15.75
N TRP A 269 19.58 2.36 14.71
CA TRP A 269 20.35 3.01 13.65
C TRP A 269 19.57 4.16 13.02
N ALA A 270 18.35 3.87 12.53
CA ALA A 270 17.50 4.87 11.92
C ALA A 270 17.21 6.04 12.88
N LEU A 271 16.91 5.77 14.14
CA LEU A 271 16.68 6.82 15.15
C LEU A 271 17.89 7.74 15.33
N GLU A 272 19.09 7.18 15.42
CA GLU A 272 20.32 7.97 15.56
C GLU A 272 20.62 8.79 14.30
N THR A 273 20.48 8.20 13.11
CA THR A 273 20.60 8.90 11.83
C THR A 273 19.66 10.10 11.77
N LEU A 274 18.38 9.91 12.11
CA LEU A 274 17.38 10.98 12.10
C LEU A 274 17.66 12.06 13.15
N ARG A 275 18.14 11.68 14.34
CA ARG A 275 18.52 12.63 15.39
C ARG A 275 19.72 13.49 14.98
N VAL A 276 20.73 12.90 14.33
CA VAL A 276 21.90 13.62 13.79
C VAL A 276 21.47 14.58 12.69
N LEU A 277 20.65 14.13 11.73
CA LEU A 277 20.10 15.01 10.69
C LEU A 277 19.27 16.16 11.28
N ALA A 278 18.44 15.88 12.29
CA ALA A 278 17.70 16.91 13.01
C ALA A 278 18.63 17.96 13.64
N LEU A 279 19.76 17.53 14.21
CA LEU A 279 20.76 18.44 14.79
C LEU A 279 21.45 19.29 13.72
N GLU A 280 21.83 18.68 12.60
CA GLU A 280 22.45 19.38 11.46
C GLU A 280 21.53 20.45 10.87
N TYR A 281 20.22 20.20 10.87
CA TYR A 281 19.22 21.15 10.38
C TYR A 281 18.57 22.03 11.46
N GLU A 282 19.14 22.05 12.68
CA GLU A 282 18.69 22.90 13.80
C GLU A 282 17.22 22.65 14.23
N MET A 283 16.75 21.42 14.11
CA MET A 283 15.39 20.98 14.50
C MET A 283 15.36 20.53 15.97
N GLU A 284 15.43 21.49 16.89
CA GLU A 284 15.61 21.23 18.33
C GLU A 284 14.59 20.25 18.92
N THR A 285 13.31 20.34 18.52
CA THR A 285 12.27 19.46 19.09
C THR A 285 12.33 18.05 18.52
N ALA A 286 12.76 17.86 17.26
CA ALA A 286 13.04 16.55 16.70
C ALA A 286 14.31 15.93 17.33
N VAL A 287 15.36 16.72 17.60
CA VAL A 287 16.55 16.25 18.33
C VAL A 287 16.17 15.69 19.70
N GLU A 288 15.38 16.45 20.47
CA GLU A 288 14.94 16.02 21.80
C GLU A 288 14.04 14.78 21.70
N THR A 289 13.12 14.73 20.72
CA THR A 289 12.27 13.55 20.49
C THR A 289 13.12 12.31 20.16
N GLY A 290 14.14 12.45 19.30
CA GLY A 290 15.03 11.35 18.95
C GLY A 290 15.87 10.86 20.14
N LYS A 291 16.35 11.78 20.96
CA LYS A 291 17.07 11.45 22.20
C LYS A 291 16.18 10.66 23.16
N LEU A 292 14.97 11.14 23.43
CA LEU A 292 14.01 10.45 24.30
C LEU A 292 13.64 9.06 23.77
N ALA A 293 13.48 8.92 22.45
CA ALA A 293 13.21 7.62 21.82
C ALA A 293 14.35 6.63 22.04
N LEU A 294 15.61 7.05 21.84
CA LEU A 294 16.80 6.23 22.07
C LEU A 294 16.95 5.86 23.56
N GLU A 295 16.74 6.81 24.48
CA GLU A 295 16.76 6.56 25.92
C GLU A 295 15.67 5.56 26.33
N SER A 296 14.47 5.67 25.74
CA SER A 296 13.39 4.73 25.98
C SER A 296 13.72 3.31 25.53
N LEU A 297 14.50 3.14 24.45
CA LEU A 297 14.96 1.82 24.01
C LEU A 297 16.11 1.32 24.88
N SER A 298 17.08 2.18 25.21
CA SER A 298 18.20 1.84 26.12
C SER A 298 17.71 1.33 27.48
N THR A 299 16.76 2.05 28.10
CA THR A 299 16.19 1.72 29.42
C THR A 299 15.43 0.38 29.42
N ALA A 300 14.99 -0.09 28.26
CA ALA A 300 14.36 -1.40 28.14
C ALA A 300 15.35 -2.57 28.22
N GLY A 301 16.67 -2.30 28.36
CA GLY A 301 17.73 -3.30 28.39
C GLY A 301 18.22 -3.71 27.00
N ILE A 302 17.92 -2.90 25.97
CA ILE A 302 18.17 -3.21 24.55
C ILE A 302 19.63 -3.00 24.14
N LEU A 303 20.35 -2.12 24.84
CA LEU A 303 21.70 -1.68 24.47
C LEU A 303 22.80 -2.19 25.42
N ASP A 304 22.48 -3.09 26.35
CA ASP A 304 23.49 -3.63 27.27
C ASP A 304 24.18 -4.84 26.64
N GLU A 305 25.33 -4.57 26.03
CA GLU A 305 26.59 -5.30 26.21
C GLU A 305 27.56 -4.77 25.14
N GLU A 306 28.32 -3.71 25.49
CA GLU A 306 29.64 -3.27 24.96
C GLU A 306 29.92 -3.31 23.43
N GLN A 307 29.66 -4.42 22.75
CA GLN A 307 29.81 -4.63 21.30
C GLN A 307 28.86 -3.78 20.43
N ASN A 308 27.63 -3.52 20.89
CA ASN A 308 26.70 -2.71 20.10
C ASN A 308 27.11 -1.23 20.12
N LEU A 309 27.56 -0.72 21.26
CA LEU A 309 28.05 0.66 21.39
C LEU A 309 29.34 0.90 20.60
N GLU A 310 30.29 -0.05 20.61
CA GLU A 310 31.49 0.02 19.76
C GLU A 310 31.13 0.01 18.27
N ARG A 311 30.20 -0.85 17.85
CA ARG A 311 29.71 -0.85 16.45
C ARG A 311 28.99 0.45 16.10
N PHE A 312 28.14 0.98 16.97
CA PHE A 312 27.49 2.27 16.76
C PHE A 312 28.51 3.42 16.67
N GLN A 313 29.56 3.41 17.50
CA GLN A 313 30.66 4.39 17.46
C GLN A 313 31.53 4.26 16.21
N GLU A 314 31.92 3.05 15.82
CA GLU A 314 32.70 2.80 14.59
C GLU A 314 31.96 3.30 13.36
N ILE A 315 30.64 3.06 13.29
CA ILE A 315 29.86 3.50 12.15
C ILE A 315 29.59 5.02 12.21
N MET A 316 29.40 5.62 13.39
CA MET A 316 29.35 7.08 13.57
C MET A 316 30.63 7.77 13.07
N GLU A 317 31.81 7.21 13.38
CA GLU A 317 33.10 7.72 12.89
C GLU A 317 33.23 7.59 11.37
N LEU A 318 32.75 6.48 10.80
CA LEU A 318 32.73 6.25 9.35
C LEU A 318 31.84 7.27 8.64
N HIS A 319 30.71 7.64 9.24
CA HIS A 319 29.78 8.62 8.70
C HIS A 319 30.34 10.06 8.75
N GLN A 320 30.99 10.46 9.84
CA GLN A 320 31.74 11.73 9.89
C GLN A 320 32.82 11.82 8.79
N HIS A 321 33.39 10.67 8.42
CA HIS A 321 34.40 10.58 7.37
C HIS A 321 33.83 10.72 5.96
N ILE A 322 32.61 10.21 5.73
CA ILE A 322 31.91 10.30 4.45
C ILE A 322 31.35 11.72 4.24
N ILE A 323 30.70 12.30 5.25
CA ILE A 323 30.14 13.66 5.19
C ILE A 323 31.24 14.71 4.97
N ARG A 324 32.43 14.55 5.56
CA ARG A 324 33.57 15.46 5.34
C ARG A 324 34.22 15.36 3.95
N LYS A 325 33.89 14.34 3.16
CA LYS A 325 34.48 14.09 1.83
C LYS A 325 33.51 14.35 0.67
N SER A 326 32.24 14.66 0.97
CA SER A 326 31.22 15.12 0.02
C SER A 326 31.12 16.64 0.00
#